data_AF-A0A8S9WMG7-F1
#
_entry.id   AF-A0A8S9WMG7-F1
#
_cell.length_a   1.000
_cell.length_b   1.000
_cell.length_c   1.000
_cell.angle_alpha   90.00
_cell.angle_beta   90.00
_cell.angle_gamma   90.00
#
_symmetry.space_group_name_H-M   'P 1'
#
loop_
_entity.id
_entity.type
_entity.pdbx_description
1 polymer ?
#
loop_
_entity_poly.entity_id
_entity_poly.type
_entity_poly.pdbx_seq_one_letter_code
_entity_poly.pdbx_strand_id
1 'polypeptide(L)'
;MDELRVVVGKDVRNSSPRLKAAFVDGLISKGVYVIDIAPGENVRSTPMMYFATWLFNADGGVEVTGSHLDKEWNGFKPCAG
;
A
#
# COMPACT_ATOMS: atom_id res chain seq x y z
N MET A 1 -14.48 5.60 17.71
CA MET A 1 -13.14 5.84 17.16
C MET A 1 -13.34 6.07 15.69
N ASP A 2 -12.76 7.13 15.12
CA ASP A 2 -12.86 7.36 13.70
C ASP A 2 -12.24 6.18 12.93
N GLU A 3 -12.88 5.77 11.84
CA GLU A 3 -12.41 4.68 10.99
C GLU A 3 -11.10 5.10 10.30
N LEU A 4 -10.00 4.41 10.59
CA LEU A 4 -8.70 4.67 9.96
C LEU A 4 -8.78 4.38 8.45
N ARG A 5 -8.29 5.31 7.64
CA ARG A 5 -8.19 5.21 6.19
C ARG A 5 -6.73 5.06 5.78
N VAL A 6 -6.41 3.98 5.05
CA VAL A 6 -5.05 3.70 4.61
C VAL A 6 -5.01 3.47 3.10
N VAL A 7 -4.15 4.23 2.41
CA VAL A 7 -3.85 4.03 1.00
C VAL A 7 -2.86 2.88 0.85
N VAL A 8 -3.13 1.93 -0.06
CA VAL A 8 -2.21 0.81 -0.30
C VAL A 8 -1.89 0.72 -1.79
N GLY A 9 -0.60 0.72 -2.11
CA GLY A 9 -0.07 0.52 -3.46
C GLY A 9 0.95 -0.62 -3.53
N LYS A 10 1.42 -0.92 -4.74
CA LYS A 10 2.43 -1.95 -4.98
C LYS A 10 3.27 -1.67 -6.23
N ASP A 11 4.53 -2.10 -6.18
CA ASP A 11 5.43 -2.12 -7.33
C ASP A 11 5.30 -3.40 -8.19
N VAL A 12 6.20 -3.53 -9.16
CA VAL A 12 6.22 -4.60 -10.19
C VAL A 12 6.79 -5.95 -9.71
N ARG A 13 7.19 -6.10 -8.44
CA ARG A 13 7.84 -7.35 -7.99
C ARG A 13 6.84 -8.51 -7.98
N ASN A 14 7.30 -9.70 -8.34
CA ASN A 14 6.49 -10.93 -8.32
C ASN A 14 5.90 -11.25 -6.93
N SER A 15 6.58 -10.84 -5.86
CA SER A 15 6.12 -11.01 -4.48
C SER A 15 5.09 -9.95 -4.05
N SER A 16 4.98 -8.82 -4.76
CA SER A 16 4.12 -7.69 -4.37
C SER A 16 2.62 -8.02 -4.37
N PRO A 17 2.04 -8.76 -5.34
CA PRO A 17 0.63 -9.12 -5.30
C PRO A 17 0.22 -9.89 -4.03
N ARG A 18 0.97 -10.95 -3.66
CA ARG A 18 0.65 -11.75 -2.46
C ARG A 18 0.86 -10.96 -1.16
N LEU A 19 1.89 -10.11 -1.10
CA LEU A 19 2.19 -9.31 0.09
C LEU A 19 1.16 -8.21 0.29
N LYS A 20 0.76 -7.52 -0.79
CA LYS A 20 -0.31 -6.53 -0.75
C LYS A 20 -1.63 -7.17 -0.31
N ALA A 21 -2.01 -8.30 -0.89
CA ALA A 21 -3.25 -9.00 -0.52
C ALA A 21 -3.28 -9.34 0.97
N ALA A 22 -2.26 -10.01 1.49
CA ALA A 22 -2.17 -10.36 2.90
C ALA A 22 -2.19 -9.12 3.83
N PHE A 23 -1.55 -8.02 3.41
CA PHE A 23 -1.55 -6.77 4.15
C PHE A 23 -2.93 -6.11 4.19
N VAL A 24 -3.59 -6.02 3.03
CA VAL A 24 -4.96 -5.48 2.90
C VAL A 24 -5.95 -6.32 3.71
N ASP A 25 -5.88 -7.65 3.64
CA ASP A 25 -6.72 -8.55 4.44
C ASP A 25 -6.52 -8.31 5.94
N GLY A 26 -5.25 -8.15 6.36
CA GLY A 26 -4.89 -7.79 7.73
C GLY A 26 -5.53 -6.47 8.19
N LEU A 27 -5.44 -5.41 7.38
CA LEU A 27 -6.04 -4.11 7.66
C LEU A 27 -7.57 -4.18 7.77
N ILE A 28 -8.22 -4.82 6.80
CA ILE A 28 -9.68 -4.99 6.78
C ILE A 28 -10.14 -5.79 8.01
N SER A 29 -9.41 -6.84 8.41
CA SER A 29 -9.74 -7.63 9.61
C SER A 29 -9.69 -6.82 10.92
N LYS A 30 -9.07 -5.64 10.90
CA LYS A 30 -8.97 -4.70 12.03
C LYS A 30 -9.90 -3.50 11.90
N GLY A 31 -10.78 -3.48 10.89
CA GLY A 31 -11.73 -2.39 10.66
C GLY A 31 -11.09 -1.14 10.05
N VAL A 32 -9.95 -1.28 9.36
CA VAL A 32 -9.34 -0.18 8.59
C VAL A 32 -9.96 -0.11 7.20
N TYR A 33 -10.34 1.09 6.78
CA TYR A 33 -10.80 1.38 5.43
C TYR A 33 -9.61 1.47 4.48
N VAL A 34 -9.53 0.55 3.53
CA VAL A 34 -8.40 0.45 2.59
C VAL A 34 -8.75 1.11 1.26
N ILE A 35 -7.89 2.03 0.81
CA ILE A 35 -7.94 2.62 -0.52
C ILE A 35 -6.84 1.95 -1.37
N ASP A 36 -7.21 0.89 -2.10
CA ASP A 36 -6.27 0.19 -2.99
C ASP A 36 -6.09 0.97 -4.31
N ILE A 37 -4.93 1.59 -4.46
CA ILE A 37 -4.60 2.38 -5.66
C ILE A 37 -3.93 1.52 -6.75
N ALA A 38 -3.63 0.25 -6.47
CA ALA A 38 -2.96 -0.68 -7.38
C ALA A 38 -3.72 -2.03 -7.53
N PRO A 39 -5.00 -2.03 -7.95
CA PRO A 39 -5.83 -3.24 -8.00
C PRO A 39 -5.40 -4.21 -9.10
N GLY A 40 -5.54 -5.52 -8.81
CA GLY A 40 -5.18 -6.59 -9.75
C GLY A 40 -3.72 -6.53 -10.21
N GLU A 41 -3.52 -6.56 -11.52
CA GLU A 41 -2.19 -6.49 -12.15
C GLU A 41 -1.58 -5.08 -12.19
N ASN A 42 -2.36 -4.04 -11.84
CA ASN A 42 -1.86 -2.66 -11.85
C ASN A 42 -0.75 -2.44 -10.80
N VAL A 43 0.10 -1.46 -11.08
CA VAL A 43 1.19 -1.03 -10.20
C VAL A 43 1.18 0.48 -10.03
N ARG A 44 1.78 0.94 -8.93
CA ARG A 44 1.96 2.35 -8.60
C ARG A 44 3.40 2.59 -8.19
N SER A 45 3.79 3.85 -8.19
CA SER A 45 5.06 4.27 -7.64
C SER A 45 4.85 4.77 -6.22
N THR A 46 5.90 4.73 -5.39
CA THR A 46 5.82 5.31 -4.04
C THR A 46 5.34 6.78 -4.04
N PRO A 47 5.77 7.66 -4.98
CA PRO A 47 5.21 9.01 -5.06
C PRO A 47 3.71 9.07 -5.32
N MET A 48 3.15 8.14 -6.11
CA MET A 48 1.69 8.06 -6.32
C MET A 48 0.97 7.65 -5.04
N MET A 49 1.55 6.74 -4.25
CA MET A 49 1.03 6.39 -2.93
C MET A 49 1.02 7.61 -2.01
N TYR A 50 2.13 8.36 -1.91
CA TYR A 50 2.18 9.59 -1.12
C TYR A 50 1.16 10.64 -1.57
N PHE A 51 1.05 10.87 -2.88
CA PHE A 51 0.09 11.80 -3.44
C PHE A 51 -1.35 11.37 -3.16
N ALA A 52 -1.66 10.07 -3.28
CA ALA A 52 -2.97 9.53 -2.97
C ALA A 52 -3.31 9.62 -1.48
N THR A 53 -2.35 9.40 -0.58
CA THR A 53 -2.54 9.57 0.88
C THR A 53 -3.02 11.00 1.18
N TRP A 54 -2.36 12.00 0.61
CA TRP A 54 -2.77 13.40 0.73
C TRP A 54 -4.12 13.68 0.02
N LEU A 55 -4.28 13.23 -1.21
CA LEU A 55 -5.47 13.48 -2.04
C LEU A 55 -6.76 12.97 -1.39
N PHE A 56 -6.70 11.79 -0.76
CA PHE A 56 -7.84 11.18 -0.12
C PHE A 56 -7.99 11.56 1.36
N ASN A 57 -7.13 12.46 1.88
CA ASN A 57 -7.09 12.83 3.29
C ASN A 57 -7.10 11.57 4.19
N ALA A 58 -6.25 10.60 3.82
CA ALA A 58 -6.13 9.32 4.51
C ALA A 58 -5.18 9.46 5.70
N ASP A 59 -5.38 8.63 6.73
CA ASP A 59 -4.57 8.65 7.96
C ASP A 59 -3.16 8.07 7.74
N GLY A 60 -2.95 7.37 6.63
CA GLY A 60 -1.63 6.89 6.22
C GLY A 60 -1.63 6.20 4.88
N GLY A 61 -0.44 5.78 4.46
CA GLY A 61 -0.26 5.03 3.23
C GLY A 61 0.87 4.02 3.32
N VAL A 62 0.78 2.95 2.54
CA VAL A 62 1.80 1.91 2.44
C VAL A 62 2.02 1.52 0.98
N GLU A 63 3.28 1.59 0.57
CA GLU A 63 3.72 1.03 -0.71
C GLU A 63 4.41 -0.30 -0.46
N VAL A 64 3.95 -1.36 -1.13
CA VAL A 64 4.66 -2.65 -1.16
C VAL A 64 5.80 -2.56 -2.17
N THR A 65 7.03 -2.42 -1.68
CA THR A 65 8.22 -2.24 -2.52
C THR A 65 9.53 -2.56 -1.80
N GLY A 66 10.51 -3.06 -2.55
CA GLY A 66 11.92 -3.15 -2.16
C GLY A 66 12.78 -1.96 -2.64
N SER A 67 12.18 -0.93 -3.23
CA SER A 67 12.88 0.22 -3.83
C SER A 67 13.99 -0.22 -4.79
N HIS A 68 15.25 -0.04 -4.41
CA HIS A 68 16.43 -0.34 -5.22
C HIS A 68 17.02 -1.74 -4.96
N LEU A 69 16.46 -2.50 -4.01
CA LEU A 69 16.92 -3.86 -3.73
C LEU A 69 16.59 -4.80 -4.88
N ASP A 70 17.38 -5.85 -5.05
CA ASP A 70 17.14 -6.89 -6.05
C ASP A 70 15.74 -7.51 -5.90
N LYS A 71 15.21 -8.09 -6.99
CA LYS A 71 13.81 -8.51 -7.14
C LYS A 71 13.33 -9.50 -6.07
N GLU A 72 14.26 -10.24 -5.46
CA GLU A 72 14.03 -11.21 -4.40
C GLU A 72 13.60 -10.52 -3.09
N TRP A 73 14.01 -9.28 -2.88
CA TRP A 73 13.68 -8.50 -1.70
C TRP A 73 12.39 -7.70 -1.89
N ASN A 74 11.62 -7.57 -0.83
CA ASN A 74 10.42 -6.74 -0.82
C ASN A 74 10.12 -6.28 0.61
N GLY A 75 9.19 -5.34 0.77
CA GLY A 75 8.85 -4.79 2.07
C GLY A 75 7.67 -3.84 2.00
N PHE A 76 7.42 -3.20 3.13
CA PHE A 76 6.36 -2.21 3.30
C PHE A 76 6.99 -0.86 3.62
N LYS A 77 6.63 0.17 2.86
CA LYS A 77 7.08 1.54 3.10
C LYS A 77 5.90 2.39 3.59
N PRO A 78 5.78 2.62 4.91
CA PRO A 78 4.68 3.41 5.47
C PRO A 78 4.93 4.92 5.38
N CYS A 79 3.85 5.70 5.36
CA CYS A 79 3.83 7.12 5.72
C CYS A 79 2.61 7.46 6.57
N ALA A 80 2.74 8.50 7.38
CA ALA A 80 1.60 9.14 8.04
C ALA A 80 0.89 10.08 7.04
N GLY A 81 -0.43 10.21 7.22
CA GLY A 81 -1.26 11.21 6.56
C GLY A 81 -1.10 12.60 7.13
#